data_AF-A0A7W8IQB9-F1
#
_entry.id   AF-A0A7W8IQB9-F1
#
_cell.length_a   1.000
_cell.length_b   1.000
_cell.length_c   1.000
_cell.angle_alpha   90.00
_cell.angle_beta   90.00
_cell.angle_gamma   90.00
#
_symmetry.space_group_name_H-M   'P 1'
#
loop_
_entity.id
_entity.type
_entity.pdbx_description
1 polymer ?
#
loop_
_entity_poly.entity_id
_entity_poly.type
_entity_poly.pdbx_seq_one_letter_code
_entity_poly.pdbx_strand_id
1 'polypeptide(L)'
;MKSLRKRQIQKVTKDRFYFYRLEPIERCPICSNELTHHYYSEKFIGTVESGYTCDCGYEDYWAYGRQTYRINGELVDEFHPHLMTRKQVNKRYKRFKQLIKYERLRRKRQTQKFFKKKKSQKRRGNK
;
A
#
# COMPACT_ATOMS: atom_id res chain seq x y z
N MET A 1 -28.48 6.96 -30.47
CA MET A 1 -27.29 6.07 -30.48
C MET A 1 -26.01 6.92 -30.40
N LYS A 2 -25.04 6.57 -29.54
CA LYS A 2 -23.75 7.30 -29.45
C LYS A 2 -22.84 6.89 -30.61
N SER A 3 -22.24 7.86 -31.30
CA SER A 3 -21.32 7.62 -32.42
C SER A 3 -20.07 6.83 -32.00
N LEU A 4 -19.50 6.06 -32.95
CA LEU A 4 -18.28 5.27 -32.75
C LEU A 4 -17.13 6.12 -32.15
N ARG A 5 -16.97 7.35 -32.63
CA ARG A 5 -15.97 8.32 -32.12
C ARG A 5 -16.21 8.68 -30.65
N LYS A 6 -17.46 8.94 -30.23
CA LYS A 6 -17.79 9.19 -28.81
C LYS A 6 -17.55 7.96 -27.94
N ARG A 7 -17.78 6.74 -28.45
CA ARG A 7 -17.49 5.49 -27.74
C ARG A 7 -15.98 5.25 -27.58
N GLN A 8 -15.19 5.55 -28.61
CA GLN A 8 -13.72 5.46 -28.56
C GLN A 8 -13.12 6.49 -27.60
N ILE A 9 -13.57 7.74 -27.65
CA ILE A 9 -13.12 8.79 -26.70
C ILE A 9 -13.49 8.39 -25.26
N GLN A 10 -14.71 7.87 -25.02
CA GLN A 10 -15.10 7.37 -23.70
C GLN A 10 -14.28 6.15 -23.23
N LYS A 11 -13.86 5.26 -24.13
CA LYS A 11 -12.93 4.17 -23.80
C LYS A 11 -11.58 4.72 -23.37
N VAL A 12 -11.02 5.65 -24.15
CA VAL A 12 -9.71 6.26 -23.86
C VAL A 12 -9.76 7.06 -22.55
N THR A 13 -10.83 7.80 -22.27
CA THR A 13 -10.94 8.54 -21.00
C THR A 13 -11.21 7.62 -19.81
N LYS A 14 -12.04 6.57 -19.96
CA LYS A 14 -12.23 5.57 -18.89
C LYS A 14 -10.96 4.78 -18.54
N ASP A 15 -10.13 4.48 -19.54
CA ASP A 15 -8.87 3.73 -19.34
C ASP A 15 -7.70 4.62 -18.89
N ARG A 16 -7.75 5.94 -19.11
CA ARG A 16 -6.68 6.88 -18.74
C ARG A 16 -6.78 7.45 -17.33
N PHE A 17 -7.98 7.48 -16.74
CA PHE A 17 -8.05 7.67 -15.31
C PHE A 17 -7.67 6.36 -14.65
N TYR A 18 -6.40 6.27 -14.26
CA TYR A 18 -5.91 5.26 -13.33
C TYR A 18 -6.64 5.46 -11.99
N PHE A 19 -7.91 5.11 -11.93
CA PHE A 19 -8.61 4.85 -10.69
C PHE A 19 -8.05 3.53 -10.17
N TYR A 20 -6.84 3.57 -9.61
CA TYR A 20 -6.54 2.71 -8.48
C TYR A 20 -7.48 3.13 -7.35
N ARG A 21 -8.76 2.78 -7.47
CA ARG A 21 -9.62 2.63 -6.29
C ARG A 21 -9.10 1.37 -5.60
N LEU A 22 -8.01 1.54 -4.86
CA LEU A 22 -7.81 0.74 -3.68
C LEU A 22 -9.08 0.96 -2.85
N GLU A 23 -9.82 -0.10 -2.58
CA GLU A 23 -10.88 -0.03 -1.57
C GLU A 23 -10.28 0.69 -0.35
N PRO A 24 -11.00 1.66 0.24
CA PRO A 24 -10.46 2.43 1.35
C PRO A 24 -9.98 1.46 2.43
N ILE A 25 -8.68 1.51 2.71
CA ILE A 25 -8.06 0.67 3.72
C ILE A 25 -8.10 1.47 5.02
N GLU A 26 -8.96 1.07 5.94
CA GLU A 26 -9.08 1.76 7.23
C GLU A 26 -7.99 1.34 8.22
N ARG A 27 -7.44 0.12 8.06
CA ARG A 27 -6.47 -0.47 9.00
C ARG A 27 -5.19 -0.91 8.31
N CYS A 28 -4.07 -0.64 8.98
CA CYS A 28 -2.75 -0.98 8.49
C CYS A 28 -2.63 -2.49 8.23
N PRO A 29 -2.22 -2.92 7.03
CA PRO A 29 -2.19 -4.33 6.70
C PRO A 29 -1.06 -5.10 7.44
N ILE A 30 -0.15 -4.40 8.13
CA ILE A 30 0.95 -4.99 8.89
C ILE A 30 0.61 -5.10 10.39
N CYS A 31 0.23 -3.99 11.05
CA CYS A 31 -0.02 -3.96 12.50
C CYS A 31 -1.51 -3.83 12.90
N SER A 32 -2.41 -3.63 11.94
CA SER A 32 -3.85 -3.40 12.16
C SER A 32 -4.20 -2.10 12.90
N ASN A 33 -3.24 -1.20 13.12
CA ASN A 33 -3.52 0.16 13.62
C ASN A 33 -4.30 0.97 12.58
N GLU A 34 -4.84 2.11 13.02
CA GLU A 34 -5.47 3.08 12.13
C GLU A 34 -4.47 3.61 11.09
N LEU A 35 -4.97 3.90 9.89
CA LEU A 35 -4.19 4.50 8.80
C LEU A 35 -4.47 5.99 8.72
N THR A 36 -3.42 6.79 8.57
CA THR A 36 -3.55 8.18 8.18
C THR A 36 -3.75 8.23 6.67
N HIS A 37 -4.89 8.78 6.24
CA HIS A 37 -5.19 8.96 4.82
C HIS A 37 -4.88 10.40 4.42
N HIS A 38 -3.96 10.54 3.47
CA HIS A 38 -3.66 11.82 2.83
C HIS A 38 -4.33 11.85 1.46
N TYR A 39 -5.05 12.93 1.18
CA TYR A 39 -5.72 13.14 -0.10
C TYR A 39 -5.62 14.60 -0.49
N TYR A 40 -5.07 14.86 -1.66
CA TYR A 40 -4.97 16.20 -2.25
C TYR A 40 -5.43 16.16 -3.70
N SER A 41 -6.32 17.07 -4.06
CA SER A 41 -6.86 17.21 -5.41
C SER A 41 -6.82 18.67 -5.85
N GLU A 42 -6.52 18.88 -7.13
CA GLU A 42 -6.52 20.20 -7.76
C GLU A 42 -7.74 20.34 -8.67
N LYS A 43 -8.37 21.52 -8.64
CA LYS A 43 -9.63 21.83 -9.34
C LYS A 43 -9.65 21.44 -10.82
N PHE A 44 -8.50 21.44 -11.50
CA PHE A 44 -8.39 21.20 -12.94
C PHE A 44 -7.63 19.93 -13.32
N ILE A 45 -6.88 19.33 -12.39
CA ILE A 45 -5.98 18.18 -12.66
C ILE A 45 -6.54 16.87 -12.08
N GLY A 46 -7.47 16.95 -11.11
CA GLY A 46 -8.01 15.79 -10.41
C GLY A 46 -7.21 15.46 -9.15
N THR A 47 -7.29 14.22 -8.66
CA THR A 47 -6.45 13.77 -7.52
C THR A 47 -4.99 13.88 -7.93
N VAL A 48 -4.21 14.63 -7.15
CA VAL A 48 -2.78 14.88 -7.38
C VAL A 48 -1.94 14.04 -6.43
N GLU A 49 -2.45 13.83 -5.22
CA GLU A 49 -1.83 12.96 -4.23
C GLU A 49 -2.91 12.16 -3.48
N SER A 50 -2.60 10.90 -3.21
CA SER A 50 -3.42 10.06 -2.35
C SER A 50 -2.54 8.98 -1.74
N GLY A 51 -2.66 8.75 -0.44
CA GLY A 51 -2.00 7.61 0.14
C GLY A 51 -2.35 7.33 1.58
N TYR A 52 -1.93 6.16 2.01
CA TYR A 52 -2.15 5.62 3.35
C TYR A 52 -0.81 5.42 4.03
N THR A 53 -0.67 5.99 5.22
CA THR A 53 0.54 5.87 6.05
C THR A 53 0.20 5.30 7.43
N CYS A 54 1.16 4.66 8.06
CA CYS A 54 1.04 4.16 9.43
C CYS A 54 2.37 4.36 10.18
N ASP A 55 2.28 4.65 11.48
CA ASP A 55 3.44 4.78 12.38
C ASP A 55 4.38 3.58 12.39
N CYS A 56 3.87 2.40 12.03
CA CYS A 56 4.71 1.21 11.92
C CYS A 56 5.60 1.19 10.66
N GLY A 57 5.65 2.29 9.91
CA GLY A 57 6.44 2.49 8.71
C GLY A 57 5.82 1.89 7.45
N TYR A 58 4.51 1.67 7.43
CA TYR A 58 3.78 1.30 6.21
C TYR A 58 3.43 2.55 5.41
N GLU A 59 3.66 2.50 4.10
CA GLU A 59 3.24 3.55 3.17
C GLU A 59 2.77 2.92 1.86
N ASP A 60 1.58 3.34 1.40
CA ASP A 60 1.07 3.15 0.05
C ASP A 60 0.67 4.54 -0.46
N TYR A 61 1.60 5.18 -1.17
CA TYR A 61 1.49 6.60 -1.52
C TYR A 61 1.58 6.78 -3.02
N TRP A 62 0.64 7.53 -3.57
CA TRP A 62 0.62 7.97 -4.96
C TRP A 62 0.68 9.49 -5.00
N ALA A 63 1.61 10.05 -5.76
CA ALA A 63 1.72 11.49 -5.97
C ALA A 63 2.27 11.79 -7.36
N TYR A 64 1.63 12.72 -8.06
CA TYR A 64 2.07 13.23 -9.37
C TYR A 64 2.41 12.10 -10.37
N GLY A 65 1.59 11.04 -10.40
CA GLY A 65 1.78 9.91 -11.32
C GLY A 65 2.86 8.90 -10.91
N ARG A 66 3.45 9.05 -9.73
CA ARG A 66 4.41 8.13 -9.11
C ARG A 66 3.74 7.36 -7.98
N GLN A 67 4.03 6.07 -7.89
CA GLN A 67 3.61 5.18 -6.82
C GLN A 67 4.83 4.78 -5.98
N THR A 68 4.70 4.90 -4.67
CA THR A 68 5.74 4.61 -3.68
C THR A 68 5.17 3.65 -2.64
N TYR A 69 5.94 2.61 -2.32
CA TYR A 69 5.59 1.64 -1.28
C TYR A 69 6.70 1.58 -0.23
N ARG A 70 6.33 1.68 1.06
CA ARG A 70 7.25 1.45 2.18
C ARG A 70 6.74 0.39 3.14
N ILE A 71 7.70 -0.32 3.73
CA ILE A 71 7.48 -1.28 4.81
C ILE A 71 8.53 -1.01 5.86
N ASN A 72 8.12 -0.86 7.11
CA ASN A 72 9.02 -0.57 8.23
C ASN A 72 9.89 0.69 8.00
N GLY A 73 9.37 1.68 7.26
CA GLY A 73 10.04 2.93 6.92
C GLY A 73 10.96 2.84 5.71
N GLU A 74 11.23 1.63 5.20
CA GLU A 74 12.12 1.40 4.07
C GLU A 74 11.36 1.37 2.74
N LEU A 75 11.94 2.00 1.73
CA LEU A 75 11.42 1.97 0.36
C LEU A 75 11.55 0.56 -0.22
N VAL A 76 10.42 -0.08 -0.55
CA VAL A 76 10.40 -1.43 -1.11
C VAL A 76 10.09 -1.46 -2.60
N ASP A 77 9.41 -0.44 -3.12
CA ASP A 77 9.15 -0.28 -4.55
C ASP A 77 8.81 1.19 -4.87
N GLU A 78 9.23 1.64 -6.05
CA GLU A 78 8.85 2.94 -6.62
C GLU A 78 8.71 2.79 -8.14
N PHE A 79 7.63 3.32 -8.71
CA PHE A 79 7.41 3.29 -10.16
C PHE A 79 6.35 4.29 -10.60
N HIS A 80 6.25 4.49 -11.92
CA HIS A 80 5.24 5.33 -12.56
C HIS A 80 4.18 4.44 -13.23
N PRO A 81 2.99 4.22 -12.63
CA PRO A 81 1.99 3.29 -13.17
C PRO A 81 1.56 3.58 -14.61
N HIS A 82 1.58 4.87 -15.00
CA HIS A 82 1.18 5.35 -16.32
C HIS A 82 2.18 4.98 -17.44
N LEU A 83 3.42 4.63 -17.09
CA LEU A 83 4.44 4.15 -18.03
C LEU A 83 4.47 2.61 -18.14
N MET A 84 3.53 1.93 -17.49
CA MET A 84 3.53 0.48 -17.36
C MET A 84 2.23 -0.14 -17.85
N THR A 85 2.32 -1.36 -18.37
CA THR A 85 1.12 -2.16 -18.65
C THR A 85 0.42 -2.55 -17.35
N ARG A 86 -0.90 -2.72 -17.41
CA ARG A 86 -1.70 -3.19 -16.26
C ARG A 86 -1.17 -4.50 -15.66
N LYS A 87 -0.67 -5.42 -16.49
CA LYS A 87 -0.07 -6.69 -16.05
C LYS A 87 1.19 -6.46 -15.20
N GLN A 88 2.05 -5.52 -15.60
CA GLN A 88 3.26 -5.20 -14.83
C GLN A 88 2.92 -4.53 -13.50
N VAL A 89 1.98 -3.57 -13.50
CA VAL A 89 1.58 -2.92 -12.25
C VAL A 89 0.95 -3.92 -11.28
N ASN A 90 0.06 -4.79 -11.76
CA ASN A 90 -0.51 -5.86 -10.95
C ASN A 90 0.55 -6.82 -10.39
N LYS A 91 1.61 -7.11 -11.16
CA LYS A 91 2.73 -7.95 -10.69
C LYS A 91 3.49 -7.28 -9.54
N ARG A 92 3.77 -5.96 -9.65
CA ARG A 92 4.41 -5.18 -8.58
C ARG A 92 3.53 -5.12 -7.33
N TYR A 93 2.24 -4.84 -7.49
CA TYR A 93 1.31 -4.83 -6.36
C TYR A 93 1.18 -6.20 -5.66
N LYS A 94 1.19 -7.31 -6.41
CA LYS A 94 1.24 -8.66 -5.82
C LYS A 94 2.52 -8.89 -5.02
N ARG A 95 3.68 -8.43 -5.52
CA ARG A 95 4.96 -8.49 -4.80
C ARG A 95 4.88 -7.70 -3.49
N PHE A 96 4.34 -6.48 -3.53
CA PHE A 96 4.14 -5.66 -2.34
C PHE A 96 3.28 -6.37 -1.28
N LYS A 97 2.13 -6.96 -1.68
CA LYS A 97 1.30 -7.78 -0.79
C LYS A 97 2.05 -8.97 -0.15
N GLN A 98 2.94 -9.61 -0.91
CA GLN A 98 3.78 -10.70 -0.38
C GLN A 98 4.77 -10.18 0.67
N LEU A 99 5.41 -9.03 0.43
CA LEU A 99 6.31 -8.40 1.39
C LEU A 99 5.59 -8.04 2.69
N ILE A 100 4.36 -7.49 2.60
CA ILE A 100 3.52 -7.23 3.78
C ILE A 100 3.27 -8.52 4.57
N LYS A 101 2.93 -9.63 3.88
CA LYS A 101 2.73 -10.94 4.53
C LYS A 101 3.99 -11.40 5.25
N TYR A 102 5.17 -11.25 4.65
CA TYR A 102 6.44 -11.62 5.29
C TYR A 102 6.73 -10.75 6.50
N GLU A 103 6.46 -9.45 6.43
CA GLU A 103 6.65 -8.54 7.56
C GLU A 103 5.76 -8.89 8.74
N ARG A 104 4.48 -9.21 8.50
CA ARG A 104 3.57 -9.70 9.54
C ARG A 104 4.11 -10.95 10.24
N LEU A 105 4.65 -11.90 9.47
CA LEU A 105 5.25 -13.12 10.01
C LEU A 105 6.52 -12.81 10.80
N ARG A 106 7.36 -11.89 10.32
CA ARG A 106 8.58 -11.42 11.02
C ARG A 106 8.22 -10.87 12.39
N ARG A 107 7.26 -9.94 12.46
CA ARG A 107 6.78 -9.35 13.73
C ARG A 107 6.19 -10.39 14.66
N LYS A 108 5.34 -11.30 14.16
CA LYS A 108 4.79 -12.41 14.95
C LYS A 108 5.89 -13.27 15.58
N ARG A 109 6.93 -13.61 14.82
CA ARG A 109 8.08 -14.39 15.33
C ARG A 109 8.88 -13.63 16.39
N GLN A 110 9.11 -12.32 16.21
CA GLN A 110 9.79 -11.48 17.19
C GLN A 110 9.02 -11.42 18.52
N THR A 111 7.72 -11.18 18.45
CA THR A 111 6.83 -11.17 19.63
C THR A 111 6.87 -12.50 20.37
N GLN A 112 6.80 -13.63 19.66
CA GLN A 112 6.91 -14.96 20.27
C GLN A 112 8.26 -15.19 20.98
N LYS A 113 9.38 -14.75 20.39
CA LYS A 113 10.71 -14.85 21.01
C LYS A 113 10.77 -14.06 22.32
N PHE A 114 10.21 -12.86 22.34
CA PHE A 114 10.17 -12.00 23.53
C PHE A 114 9.35 -12.63 24.67
N PHE A 115 8.16 -13.17 24.37
CA PHE A 115 7.34 -13.86 25.37
C PHE A 115 7.97 -15.15 25.90
N LYS A 116 8.68 -15.92 25.05
CA LYS A 116 9.45 -17.09 25.50
C LYS A 116 10.57 -16.71 26.46
N LYS A 117 11.30 -15.62 26.17
CA LYS A 117 12.37 -15.08 27.03
C LYS A 117 11.83 -14.62 28.39
N LYS A 118 10.68 -13.94 28.44
CA LYS A 118 10.04 -13.56 29.71
C LYS A 118 9.64 -14.77 30.56
N LYS A 119 9.10 -15.83 29.94
CA LYS A 119 8.74 -17.07 30.65
C LYS A 119 9.96 -17.80 31.24
N SER A 120 11.09 -17.84 30.52
CA SER A 120 12.31 -18.47 31.04
C SER A 120 12.94 -17.69 32.18
N GLN A 121 12.89 -16.36 32.16
CA GLN A 121 13.35 -15.50 33.26
C GLN A 121 12.46 -15.65 34.51
N LYS A 122 11.13 -15.67 34.37
CA LYS A 122 10.20 -15.88 35.50
C LYS A 122 10.43 -17.23 36.21
N ARG A 123 10.84 -18.27 35.46
CA ARG A 123 11.19 -19.59 36.03
C ARG A 123 12.52 -19.59 36.79
N ARG A 124 13.43 -18.64 36.51
CA ARG A 124 14.74 -18.54 37.17
C ARG A 124 14.72 -17.66 38.43
N GLY A 125 13.80 -16.70 38.53
CA GLY A 125 13.65 -15.85 39.72
C GLY A 125 12.78 -16.45 40.85
N ASN A 126 12.23 -17.65 40.66
CA ASN A 126 11.46 -18.40 41.66
C ASN A 126 12.26 -19.59 42.25
N LYS A 127 13.59 -19.53 42.18
CA LYS A 127 14.52 -20.42 42.88
C LYS A 127 15.37 -19.57 43.79
#